data_AF-A0A7R9ZK65-F1
#
_entry.id   AF-A0A7R9ZK65-F1
#
_cell.length_a   1.000
_cell.length_b   1.000
_cell.length_c   1.000
_cell.angle_alpha   90.00
_cell.angle_beta   90.00
_cell.angle_gamma   90.00
#
_symmetry.space_group_name_H-M   'P 1'
#
loop_
_entity.id
_entity.type
_entity.pdbx_description
1 polymer ?
#
loop_
_entity_poly.entity_id
_entity_poly.type
_entity_poly.pdbx_seq_one_letter_code
_entity_poly.pdbx_strand_id
1 'polypeptide(L)'
;ELPDIIYQTTSIGGMALAKSWADILVTAETANADGSKSIVVGSLSIQDDEDDDDDDAIDGNGHDGGATAKGIGGTLKVLLDFSSHAAKPGAVAIDSNSNIFLAVDQGVLIANANNQVIGMLALPIIPASLTVGEDNFLYIGTSDSLLRIKIRQGPLVTPTNLIVKR
;
A
#
# COMPACT_ATOMS: atom_id res chain seq x y z
N GLU A 1 -15.50 9.08 -23.38
CA GLU A 1 -14.07 9.42 -23.29
C GLU A 1 -13.34 8.29 -22.60
N LEU A 2 -12.10 7.99 -22.99
CA LEU A 2 -11.29 7.04 -22.24
C LEU A 2 -10.85 7.72 -20.93
N PRO A 3 -10.75 6.98 -19.82
CA PRO A 3 -10.25 7.55 -18.58
C PRO A 3 -8.82 8.09 -18.78
N ASP A 4 -8.57 9.31 -18.32
CA ASP A 4 -7.24 9.91 -18.36
C ASP A 4 -6.27 9.06 -17.52
N ILE A 5 -5.19 8.60 -18.16
CA ILE A 5 -4.12 7.88 -17.47
C ILE A 5 -3.32 8.90 -16.65
N ILE A 6 -3.64 8.99 -15.37
CA ILE A 6 -3.00 9.93 -14.43
C ILE A 6 -1.63 9.46 -13.93
N TYR A 7 -1.32 8.16 -14.05
CA TYR A 7 -0.01 7.61 -13.69
C TYR A 7 0.24 6.32 -14.47
N GLN A 8 1.40 6.24 -15.13
CA GLN A 8 1.81 5.05 -15.86
C GLN A 8 3.06 4.46 -15.21
N THR A 9 3.00 3.17 -14.95
CA THR A 9 4.05 2.43 -14.26
C THR A 9 4.52 1.26 -15.12
N THR A 10 5.82 0.98 -15.07
CA THR A 10 6.44 -0.20 -15.70
C THR A 10 6.52 -1.38 -14.76
N SER A 11 6.65 -1.13 -13.46
CA SER A 11 6.67 -2.16 -12.44
C SER A 11 6.12 -1.64 -11.09
N ILE A 12 5.47 -2.55 -10.35
CA ILE A 12 4.99 -2.33 -8.98
C ILE A 12 5.75 -3.29 -8.07
N GLY A 13 6.16 -2.80 -6.89
CA GLY A 13 6.92 -3.60 -5.92
C GLY A 13 6.04 -4.17 -4.81
N GLY A 14 5.35 -3.30 -4.11
CA GLY A 14 4.54 -3.64 -2.95
C GLY A 14 3.44 -2.62 -2.70
N MET A 15 2.50 -3.02 -1.85
CA MET A 15 1.37 -2.20 -1.47
C MET A 15 1.14 -2.26 0.04
N ALA A 16 0.70 -1.15 0.62
CA ALA A 16 0.29 -1.08 2.02
C ALA A 16 -0.92 -0.15 2.17
N LEU A 17 -1.85 -0.51 3.05
CA LEU A 17 -2.92 0.40 3.44
C LEU A 17 -2.36 1.50 4.34
N ALA A 18 -2.82 2.73 4.13
CA ALA A 18 -2.54 3.83 5.03
C ALA A 18 -3.42 3.75 6.29
N LYS A 19 -3.04 4.50 7.33
CA LYS A 19 -3.80 4.60 8.59
C LYS A 19 -5.23 5.09 8.42
N SER A 20 -5.52 5.84 7.36
CA SER A 20 -6.86 6.31 7.04
C SER A 20 -7.81 5.18 6.64
N TRP A 21 -7.28 4.02 6.24
CA TRP A 21 -8.02 2.93 5.58
C TRP A 21 -8.68 3.31 4.24
N ALA A 22 -8.55 4.57 3.85
CA ALA A 22 -9.07 5.13 2.61
C ALA A 22 -7.96 5.36 1.58
N ASP A 23 -6.69 5.17 1.93
CA ASP A 23 -5.58 5.33 1.01
C ASP A 23 -4.72 4.07 0.93
N ILE A 24 -4.21 3.80 -0.27
CA ILE A 24 -3.24 2.75 -0.55
C ILE A 24 -1.92 3.38 -0.98
N LEU A 25 -0.83 2.94 -0.37
CA LEU A 25 0.53 3.20 -0.80
C LEU A 25 0.94 2.11 -1.77
N VAL A 26 1.51 2.51 -2.89
CA VAL A 26 2.04 1.60 -3.92
C VAL A 26 3.47 2.03 -4.22
N THR A 27 4.42 1.11 -4.15
CA THR A 27 5.77 1.36 -4.65
C THR A 27 5.79 1.07 -6.14
N ALA A 28 6.22 2.04 -6.94
CA ALA A 28 6.17 1.93 -8.39
C ALA A 28 7.39 2.54 -9.05
N GLU A 29 7.73 1.99 -10.22
CA GLU A 29 8.63 2.59 -11.19
C GLU A 29 7.79 3.28 -12.25
N THR A 30 8.07 4.56 -12.51
CA THR A 30 7.37 5.32 -13.55
C THR A 30 7.75 4.80 -14.93
N ALA A 31 6.83 4.95 -15.90
CA ALA A 31 7.09 4.66 -17.30
C ALA A 31 7.89 5.76 -18.03
N ASN A 32 8.23 6.85 -17.35
CA ASN A 32 9.07 7.90 -17.92
C ASN A 32 10.50 7.41 -18.19
N ALA A 33 11.22 8.13 -19.05
CA ALA A 33 12.59 7.78 -19.45
C ALA A 33 13.60 7.75 -18.29
N ASP A 34 13.28 8.38 -17.15
CA ASP A 34 14.13 8.38 -15.96
C ASP A 34 14.01 7.10 -15.11
N GLY A 35 12.95 6.30 -15.32
CA GLY A 35 12.65 5.12 -14.52
C GLY A 35 12.67 5.40 -13.02
N SER A 36 12.21 6.57 -12.59
CA SER A 36 12.18 6.95 -11.17
C SER A 36 11.32 5.99 -10.34
N LYS A 37 11.76 5.72 -9.12
CA LYS A 37 11.12 4.83 -8.15
C LYS A 37 10.52 5.66 -7.04
N SER A 38 9.22 5.50 -6.82
CA SER A 38 8.49 6.31 -5.86
C SER A 38 7.41 5.52 -5.14
N ILE A 39 7.06 6.01 -3.95
CA ILE A 39 5.83 5.65 -3.28
C ILE A 39 4.76 6.58 -3.81
N VAL A 40 3.71 6.00 -4.37
CA VAL A 40 2.53 6.71 -4.85
C VAL A 40 1.37 6.39 -3.93
N VAL A 41 0.56 7.40 -3.61
CA VAL A 41 -0.66 7.23 -2.82
C VAL A 41 -1.87 7.45 -3.72
N GLY A 42 -2.80 6.51 -3.64
CA GLY A 42 -4.13 6.65 -4.23
C GLY A 42 -5.22 6.44 -3.21
N SER A 43 -6.33 7.14 -3.38
CA SER A 43 -7.49 6.98 -2.52
C SER A 43 -8.39 5.86 -3.04
N LEU A 44 -8.94 5.09 -2.12
CA LEU A 44 -9.92 4.06 -2.36
C LEU A 44 -11.29 4.74 -2.28
N SER A 45 -11.94 4.89 -3.43
CA SER A 45 -13.34 5.32 -3.47
C SER A 45 -14.23 4.09 -3.29
N ILE A 46 -15.00 4.08 -2.21
CA ILE A 46 -16.13 3.17 -2.05
C ILE A 46 -17.30 3.88 -2.73
N GLN A 47 -17.76 3.37 -3.87
CA GLN A 47 -19.12 3.68 -4.32
C GLN A 47 -20.03 2.72 -3.58
N ASP A 48 -20.93 3.27 -2.77
CA ASP A 48 -22.14 2.55 -2.40
C ASP A 48 -22.90 2.35 -3.72
N ASP A 49 -23.23 1.11 -4.06
CA ASP A 49 -24.06 0.78 -5.23
C ASP A 49 -25.51 1.24 -4.92
N GLU A 50 -25.73 2.55 -4.76
CA GLU A 50 -27.04 3.18 -4.51
C GLU A 50 -27.86 3.41 -5.80
N ASP A 51 -27.51 2.73 -6.90
CA ASP A 51 -28.29 2.75 -8.15
C ASP A 51 -29.23 1.52 -8.27
N ASP A 52 -29.78 1.03 -7.15
CA ASP A 52 -30.85 0.02 -7.13
C ASP A 52 -32.21 0.64 -6.74
N ASP A 53 -32.59 1.74 -7.39
CA ASP A 53 -33.97 2.23 -7.37
C ASP A 53 -34.67 1.90 -8.70
N ASP A 54 -35.63 0.97 -8.57
CA ASP A 54 -36.89 0.85 -9.32
C ASP A 54 -36.86 0.46 -10.81
N ASP A 55 -36.97 -0.85 -11.05
CA ASP A 55 -38.15 -1.46 -11.72
C ASP A 55 -37.77 -2.86 -12.24
N ASP A 56 -37.92 -3.92 -11.43
CA ASP A 56 -38.40 -5.18 -11.98
C ASP A 56 -38.97 -6.12 -10.91
N ALA A 57 -40.15 -6.63 -11.25
CA ALA A 57 -41.05 -7.37 -10.40
C ALA A 57 -40.48 -8.71 -9.94
N ILE A 58 -40.78 -9.05 -8.68
CA ILE A 58 -41.07 -10.40 -8.16
C ILE A 58 -40.30 -11.53 -8.88
N ASP A 59 -39.09 -11.84 -8.43
CA ASP A 59 -38.72 -13.24 -8.23
C ASP A 59 -37.83 -13.38 -6.99
N GLY A 60 -38.23 -14.29 -6.11
CA GLY A 60 -37.61 -14.46 -4.80
C GLY A 60 -36.30 -15.22 -4.93
N ASN A 61 -35.18 -14.51 -4.99
CA ASN A 61 -33.87 -15.04 -4.62
C ASN A 61 -32.91 -13.89 -4.31
N GLY A 62 -32.84 -13.53 -3.02
CA GLY A 62 -31.99 -12.45 -2.51
C GLY A 62 -30.54 -12.61 -2.96
N HIS A 63 -30.10 -11.68 -3.80
CA HIS A 63 -28.69 -11.44 -4.06
C HIS A 63 -28.26 -10.30 -3.15
N ASP A 64 -27.41 -10.62 -2.17
CA ASP A 64 -26.68 -9.62 -1.39
C ASP A 64 -25.84 -8.78 -2.36
N GLY A 65 -26.26 -7.53 -2.58
CA GLY A 65 -25.54 -6.51 -3.33
C GLY A 65 -24.23 -6.17 -2.62
N GLY A 66 -23.18 -6.92 -2.92
CA GLY A 66 -21.84 -6.66 -2.41
C GLY A 66 -21.23 -5.48 -3.17
N ALA A 67 -21.09 -4.34 -2.48
CA ALA A 67 -20.43 -3.14 -2.99
C ALA A 67 -19.18 -3.49 -3.82
N THR A 68 -19.21 -3.19 -5.11
CA THR A 68 -18.09 -3.48 -6.01
C THR A 68 -17.05 -2.35 -5.98
N ALA A 69 -15.85 -2.62 -5.47
CA ALA A 69 -14.78 -1.63 -5.40
C ALA A 69 -14.32 -1.23 -6.82
N LYS A 70 -14.67 -0.01 -7.26
CA LYS A 70 -14.30 0.53 -8.57
C LYS A 70 -12.89 1.14 -8.54
N GLY A 71 -11.89 0.29 -8.31
CA GLY A 71 -10.46 0.63 -8.46
C GLY A 71 -9.93 1.73 -7.51
N ILE A 72 -8.70 2.20 -7.80
CA ILE A 72 -8.08 3.34 -7.13
C ILE A 72 -8.61 4.60 -7.81
N GLY A 73 -9.43 5.38 -7.10
CA GLY A 73 -10.06 6.60 -7.59
C GLY A 73 -9.29 7.85 -7.17
N GLY A 74 -9.27 8.87 -8.03
CA GLY A 74 -8.69 10.18 -7.72
C GLY A 74 -7.21 10.36 -8.09
N THR A 75 -6.69 11.57 -7.84
CA THR A 75 -5.33 11.97 -8.24
C THR A 75 -4.28 11.20 -7.46
N LEU A 76 -3.49 10.39 -8.16
CA LEU A 76 -2.32 9.74 -7.60
C LEU A 76 -1.25 10.78 -7.22
N LYS A 77 -0.75 10.71 -5.99
CA LYS A 77 0.27 11.63 -5.47
C LYS A 77 1.57 10.89 -5.18
N VAL A 78 2.69 11.42 -5.67
CA VAL A 78 4.02 10.98 -5.25
C VAL A 78 4.25 11.41 -3.79
N LEU A 79 4.46 10.43 -2.92
CA LEU A 79 4.68 10.61 -1.49
C LEU A 79 6.16 10.70 -1.15
N LEU A 80 6.98 9.83 -1.76
CA LEU A 80 8.41 9.71 -1.52
C LEU A 80 9.11 9.20 -2.78
N ASP A 81 10.15 9.91 -3.25
CA ASP A 81 11.10 9.41 -4.24
C ASP A 81 12.22 8.64 -3.52
N PHE A 82 12.50 7.42 -3.98
CA PHE A 82 13.56 6.58 -3.44
C PHE A 82 14.50 6.03 -4.52
N SER A 83 14.54 6.68 -5.69
CA SER A 83 15.33 6.27 -6.86
C SER A 83 16.84 6.13 -6.55
N SER A 84 17.36 6.92 -5.61
CA SER A 84 18.76 6.84 -5.18
C SER A 84 19.09 5.62 -4.32
N HIS A 85 18.08 4.87 -3.85
CA HIS A 85 18.25 3.77 -2.90
C HIS A 85 17.92 2.40 -3.50
N ALA A 86 17.19 2.34 -4.61
CA ALA A 86 16.75 1.08 -5.19
C ALA A 86 16.77 1.09 -6.72
N ALA A 87 17.25 -0.01 -7.30
CA ALA A 87 17.17 -0.25 -8.74
C ALA A 87 15.76 -0.65 -9.18
N LYS A 88 14.94 -1.18 -8.28
CA LYS A 88 13.55 -1.62 -8.53
C LYS A 88 12.63 -1.26 -7.36
N PRO A 89 11.31 -1.11 -7.59
CA PRO A 89 10.35 -0.97 -6.50
C PRO A 89 10.34 -2.21 -5.60
N GLY A 90 10.43 -2.01 -4.27
CA GLY A 90 10.41 -3.09 -3.28
C GLY A 90 9.12 -3.14 -2.47
N ALA A 91 9.02 -4.13 -1.58
CA ALA A 91 7.93 -4.25 -0.62
C ALA A 91 7.86 -3.03 0.31
N VAL A 92 6.65 -2.70 0.77
CA VAL A 92 6.39 -1.59 1.71
C VAL A 92 5.53 -2.07 2.87
N ALA A 93 5.81 -1.58 4.07
CA ALA A 93 4.99 -1.78 5.26
C ALA A 93 4.87 -0.48 6.04
N ILE A 94 3.78 -0.32 6.81
CA ILE A 94 3.49 0.89 7.59
C ILE A 94 3.11 0.48 9.01
N ASP A 95 3.58 1.24 10.01
CA ASP A 95 3.17 1.06 11.41
C ASP A 95 1.99 1.97 11.82
N SER A 96 1.49 1.79 13.04
CA SER A 96 0.40 2.58 13.64
C SER A 96 0.66 4.08 13.76
N ASN A 97 1.92 4.52 13.63
CA ASN A 97 2.34 5.91 13.64
C ASN A 97 2.64 6.45 12.23
N SER A 98 2.27 5.71 11.18
CA SER A 98 2.53 6.08 9.79
C SER A 98 4.02 6.17 9.44
N ASN A 99 4.91 5.48 10.18
CA ASN A 99 6.27 5.28 9.69
C ASN A 99 6.26 4.24 8.57
N ILE A 100 7.03 4.50 7.53
CA ILE A 100 7.11 3.66 6.33
C ILE A 100 8.42 2.88 6.36
N PHE A 101 8.31 1.57 6.17
CA PHE A 101 9.43 0.67 5.96
C PHE A 101 9.41 0.22 4.51
N LEU A 102 10.49 0.49 3.78
CA LEU A 102 10.58 0.24 2.35
C LEU A 102 11.78 -0.66 2.04
N ALA A 103 11.53 -1.79 1.39
CA ALA A 103 12.60 -2.66 0.90
C ALA A 103 13.33 -1.98 -0.26
N VAL A 104 14.66 -1.93 -0.15
CA VAL A 104 15.57 -1.32 -1.13
C VAL A 104 16.80 -2.21 -1.30
N ASP A 105 17.67 -1.90 -2.27
CA ASP A 105 18.79 -2.78 -2.65
C ASP A 105 19.76 -3.07 -1.50
N GLN A 106 19.89 -2.15 -0.54
CA GLN A 106 20.81 -2.27 0.60
C GLN A 106 20.11 -2.51 1.94
N GLY A 107 18.82 -2.90 1.93
CA GLY A 107 18.08 -3.28 3.12
C GLY A 107 16.73 -2.60 3.22
N VAL A 108 16.45 -1.93 4.34
CA VAL A 108 15.15 -1.28 4.59
C VAL A 108 15.33 0.21 4.86
N LEU A 109 14.81 1.04 3.96
CA LEU A 109 14.71 2.47 4.15
C LEU A 109 13.56 2.79 5.11
N ILE A 110 13.77 3.73 6.02
CA ILE A 110 12.79 4.11 7.04
C ILE A 110 12.43 5.58 6.84
N ALA A 111 11.15 5.87 6.62
CA ALA A 111 10.62 7.22 6.58
C ALA A 111 9.59 7.44 7.69
N ASN A 112 9.52 8.67 8.21
CA ASN A 112 8.54 9.04 9.23
C ASN A 112 7.18 9.42 8.60
N ALA A 113 6.20 9.72 9.46
CA ALA A 113 4.86 10.17 9.04
C ALA A 113 4.83 11.45 8.19
N ASN A 114 5.92 12.24 8.20
CA ASN A 114 6.07 13.42 7.34
C ASN A 114 6.74 13.08 5.99
N ASN A 115 6.89 11.78 5.68
CA ASN A 115 7.53 11.25 4.48
C ASN A 115 9.02 11.63 4.37
N GLN A 116 9.67 11.88 5.50
CA GLN A 116 11.10 12.16 5.55
C GLN A 116 11.87 10.89 5.87
N VAL A 117 12.89 10.57 5.07
CA VAL A 117 13.81 9.48 5.38
C VAL A 117 14.56 9.81 6.67
N ILE A 118 14.43 8.95 7.67
CA ILE A 118 15.07 9.10 8.99
C ILE A 118 16.19 8.09 9.22
N GLY A 119 16.34 7.10 8.35
CA GLY A 119 17.43 6.14 8.43
C GLY A 119 17.28 4.98 7.46
N MET A 120 18.26 4.08 7.52
CA MET A 120 18.27 2.84 6.78
C MET A 120 18.79 1.74 7.69
N LEU A 121 18.09 0.61 7.69
CA LEU A 121 18.61 -0.63 8.19
C LEU A 121 19.38 -1.33 7.08
N ALA A 122 20.71 -1.37 7.20
CA ALA A 122 21.55 -2.04 6.24
C ALA A 122 21.41 -3.57 6.35
N LEU A 123 21.18 -4.24 5.22
CA LEU A 123 21.14 -5.70 5.12
C LEU A 123 22.00 -6.15 3.93
N PRO A 124 22.68 -7.32 4.04
CA PRO A 124 23.50 -7.84 2.95
C PRO A 124 22.68 -8.44 1.79
N ILE A 125 21.36 -8.62 1.98
CA ILE A 125 20.44 -9.25 1.04
C ILE A 125 19.22 -8.34 0.89
N ILE A 126 18.75 -8.21 -0.36
CA ILE A 126 17.56 -7.42 -0.70
C ILE A 126 16.32 -8.08 -0.06
N PRO A 127 15.54 -7.35 0.76
CA PRO A 127 14.29 -7.88 1.28
C PRO A 127 13.28 -8.15 0.16
N ALA A 128 12.67 -9.33 0.19
CA ALA A 128 11.60 -9.74 -0.71
C ALA A 128 10.22 -9.32 -0.17
N SER A 129 10.04 -9.28 1.15
CA SER A 129 8.78 -8.89 1.79
C SER A 129 9.00 -8.22 3.14
N LEU A 130 8.06 -7.37 3.53
CA LEU A 130 8.04 -6.66 4.81
C LEU A 130 6.65 -6.78 5.43
N THR A 131 6.58 -6.98 6.75
CA THR A 131 5.32 -6.84 7.48
C THR A 131 5.58 -6.42 8.93
N VAL A 132 4.65 -5.65 9.49
CA VAL A 132 4.70 -5.22 10.90
C VAL A 132 3.86 -6.18 11.73
N GLY A 133 4.46 -6.81 12.74
CA GLY A 133 3.78 -7.72 13.65
C GLY A 133 3.23 -7.04 14.91
N GLU A 134 2.15 -7.60 15.46
CA GLU A 134 1.51 -7.14 16.69
C GLU A 134 2.43 -7.18 17.93
N ASP A 135 3.50 -7.96 17.86
CA ASP A 135 4.54 -8.04 18.89
C ASP A 135 5.56 -6.89 18.81
N ASN A 136 5.28 -5.85 18.02
CA ASN A 136 6.13 -4.70 17.74
C ASN A 136 7.48 -5.12 17.14
N PHE A 137 7.45 -6.02 16.17
CA PHE A 137 8.58 -6.36 15.32
C PHE A 137 8.28 -6.05 13.87
N LEU A 138 9.26 -5.54 13.14
CA LEU A 138 9.27 -5.58 11.69
C LEU A 138 9.83 -6.94 11.26
N TYR A 139 9.05 -7.72 10.53
CA TYR A 139 9.45 -8.96 9.89
C TYR A 139 9.93 -8.66 8.47
N ILE A 140 11.08 -9.26 8.12
CA ILE A 140 11.78 -9.03 6.86
C ILE A 140 12.05 -10.38 6.23
N GLY A 141 11.30 -10.72 5.19
CA GLY A 141 11.56 -11.91 4.39
C GLY A 141 12.64 -11.62 3.36
N THR A 142 13.72 -12.41 3.34
CA THR A 142 14.72 -12.40 2.27
C THR A 142 14.56 -13.65 1.41
N SER A 143 15.46 -13.88 0.45
CA SER A 143 15.48 -15.11 -0.34
C SER A 143 15.85 -16.36 0.47
N ASP A 144 16.47 -16.21 1.64
CA ASP A 144 17.08 -17.31 2.39
C ASP A 144 16.70 -17.36 3.87
N SER A 145 16.11 -16.29 4.41
CA SER A 145 15.86 -16.16 5.84
C SER A 145 14.68 -15.26 6.16
N LEU A 146 14.17 -15.42 7.38
CA LEU A 146 13.21 -14.50 7.98
C LEU A 146 13.92 -13.79 9.13
N LEU A 147 14.12 -12.48 8.97
CA LEU A 147 14.69 -11.62 10.00
C LEU A 147 13.57 -10.88 10.72
N ARG A 148 13.82 -10.49 11.97
CA ARG A 148 12.92 -9.59 12.69
C ARG A 148 13.69 -8.56 13.50
N ILE A 149 13.19 -7.33 13.55
CA ILE A 149 13.79 -6.24 14.32
C ILE A 149 12.74 -5.59 15.19
N LYS A 150 13.10 -5.35 16.45
CA LYS A 150 12.21 -4.68 17.39
C LYS A 150 11.99 -3.24 16.96
N ILE A 151 10.74 -2.85 16.84
CA ILE A 151 10.30 -1.49 16.56
C ILE A 151 9.44 -0.97 17.71
N ARG A 152 9.14 0.33 17.70
CA ARG A 152 8.39 0.96 18.79
C ARG A 152 6.88 0.83 18.65
N GLN A 153 6.39 0.59 17.44
CA GLN A 153 4.99 0.65 17.08
C GLN A 153 4.58 -0.63 16.38
N GLY A 154 3.32 -1.02 16.58
CA GLY A 154 2.73 -2.21 15.98
C GLY A 154 2.09 -1.91 14.63
N PRO A 155 1.33 -2.87 14.07
CA PRO A 155 0.67 -2.69 12.80
C PRO A 155 -0.50 -1.71 12.92
N LEU A 156 -1.08 -1.34 11.78
CA LEU A 156 -2.37 -0.68 11.76
C LEU A 156 -3.42 -1.58 12.42
N VAL A 157 -4.17 -1.02 13.36
CA VAL A 157 -5.29 -1.73 14.00
C VAL A 157 -6.49 -1.64 13.07
N THR A 158 -6.97 -2.79 12.59
CA THR A 158 -8.20 -2.89 11.78
C THR A 158 -9.39 -2.40 12.60
N PRO A 159 -10.13 -1.37 12.16
CA PRO A 159 -11.35 -0.96 12.83
C PRO A 159 -12.38 -2.09 12.73
N THR A 160 -12.81 -2.63 13.87
CA THR A 160 -13.76 -3.76 13.90
C THR A 160 -15.15 -3.39 13.39
N ASN A 161 -15.44 -2.09 13.31
CA ASN A 161 -16.67 -1.54 12.74
C ASN A 161 -16.67 -1.47 11.20
N LEU A 162 -15.54 -1.74 10.54
CA LEU A 162 -15.44 -1.81 9.07
C LEU A 162 -15.45 -3.26 8.55
N ILE A 163 -15.58 -4.24 9.44
CA ILE A 163 -15.73 -5.64 9.04
C ILE A 163 -17.19 -5.88 8.69
N VAL A 164 -17.49 -6.03 7.41
CA VAL A 164 -18.80 -6.53 6.96
C VAL A 164 -18.95 -7.95 7.50
N LYS A 165 -19.87 -8.15 8.45
CA LYS A 165 -20.28 -9.49 8.86
C LYS A 165 -21.11 -10.06 7.71
N ARG A 166 -20.61 -11.13 7.09
CA ARG A 166 -21.42 -12.02 6.25
C ARG A 166 -22.37 -12.82 7.12
#